data_AF-A0A0M2PCA3-F1
#
_entry.id   AF-A0A0M2PCA3-F1
#
_cell.length_a   1.000
_cell.length_b   1.000
_cell.length_c   1.000
_cell.angle_alpha   90.00
_cell.angle_beta   90.00
_cell.angle_gamma   90.00
#
_symmetry.space_group_name_H-M   'P 1'
#
loop_
_entity.id
_entity.type
_entity.pdbx_description
1 polymer ?
#
loop_
_entity_poly.entity_id
_entity_poly.type
_entity_poly.pdbx_seq_one_letter_code
_entity_poly.pdbx_strand_id
1 'polypeptide(L)'
;MPKPLFLLTVLSLLLVSIAFPGLNAEAAPHKQKNMDRAIDSYQALQKYFYQADTKLYHEEYPHNGGNPYSYVWPFSRAMAATIDMSQLNKIGESYKDDVQDRLQGVELYWNNETDPPGYDSYVRPPFGNGGDKFYDDNHWLALNFIKIYNTTGDEAALNRAKQLFDLAVYGWDNDSSHPCAGGVFWTQAPWSNDRNTISNAPAAEVGLLLYEITGDQYYLDWSKKMYDWVNSCMLAPNGLYWDHIDLEGTINKRQWTYNQGVMLGASVLFYKATGDLTYLERAEDIADKALEYYGGSRLYSDPPYFNAIFFKNLQLLESVNHNQTYRKFMQAYADEMWQTVRDPETGLFQLDPNRSVSLLEQSAMVEIYANLATEESILNIDKK
;
A
#
# COMPACT_ATOMS: atom_id res chain seq x y z
N MET A 1 41.15 -52.24 50.80
CA MET A 1 41.28 -50.93 50.12
C MET A 1 40.15 -50.79 49.10
N PRO A 2 39.06 -50.08 49.43
CA PRO A 2 38.05 -49.65 48.45
C PRO A 2 38.22 -48.17 48.08
N LYS A 3 38.00 -47.85 46.80
CA LYS A 3 38.13 -46.53 46.16
C LYS A 3 37.11 -45.50 46.71
N PRO A 4 37.41 -44.18 46.67
CA PRO A 4 36.50 -43.15 47.15
C PRO A 4 35.39 -42.86 46.14
N LEU A 5 34.17 -42.68 46.67
CA LEU A 5 32.98 -42.21 45.96
C LEU A 5 33.07 -40.68 45.80
N PHE A 6 33.00 -40.16 44.58
CA PHE A 6 32.85 -38.74 44.32
C PHE A 6 31.39 -38.33 44.59
N LEU A 7 31.19 -37.42 45.54
CA LEU A 7 29.94 -36.71 45.80
C LEU A 7 29.77 -35.64 44.71
N LEU A 8 28.75 -35.77 43.85
CA LEU A 8 28.31 -34.69 42.97
C LEU A 8 27.22 -33.89 43.68
N THR A 9 27.57 -32.69 44.13
CA THR A 9 26.64 -31.71 44.70
C THR A 9 25.84 -31.09 43.56
N VAL A 10 24.58 -31.49 43.37
CA VAL A 10 23.66 -30.83 42.43
C VAL A 10 23.16 -29.56 43.10
N LEU A 11 23.63 -28.42 42.60
CA LEU A 11 23.14 -27.09 42.97
C LEU A 11 21.78 -26.88 42.27
N SER A 12 20.68 -27.06 43.01
CA SER A 12 19.33 -26.75 42.52
C SER A 12 19.15 -25.24 42.43
N LEU A 13 19.25 -24.69 41.21
CA LEU A 13 18.81 -23.33 40.89
C LEU A 13 17.29 -23.27 40.95
N LEU A 14 16.76 -22.57 41.94
CA LEU A 14 15.39 -22.06 41.94
C LEU A 14 15.28 -21.00 40.84
N LEU A 15 14.69 -21.38 39.70
CA LEU A 15 14.18 -20.43 38.70
C LEU A 15 12.94 -19.76 39.30
N VAL A 16 13.12 -18.53 39.79
CA VAL A 16 12.02 -17.61 40.05
C VAL A 16 11.48 -17.19 38.68
N SER A 17 10.36 -17.79 38.28
CA SER A 17 9.57 -17.32 37.14
C SER A 17 8.99 -15.95 37.49
N ILE A 18 9.64 -14.89 37.01
CA ILE A 18 9.06 -13.55 37.01
C ILE A 18 7.98 -13.57 35.92
N ALA A 19 6.72 -13.70 36.35
CA ALA A 19 5.59 -13.47 35.47
C ALA A 19 5.57 -11.97 35.12
N PHE A 20 5.87 -11.65 33.87
CA PHE A 20 5.58 -10.33 33.32
C PHE A 20 4.05 -10.16 33.33
N PRO A 21 3.49 -9.12 33.98
CA PRO A 21 2.09 -8.77 33.79
C PRO A 21 1.89 -8.46 32.31
N GLY A 22 0.92 -9.11 31.69
CA GLY A 22 0.77 -9.14 30.23
C GLY A 22 0.66 -7.74 29.60
N LEU A 23 1.53 -7.49 28.62
CA LEU A 23 1.40 -6.43 27.61
C LEU A 23 0.11 -6.52 26.76
N ASN A 24 -0.70 -7.57 26.93
CA ASN A 24 -1.84 -7.87 26.08
C ASN A 24 -3.14 -7.15 26.45
N ALA A 25 -3.24 -6.57 27.66
CA ALA A 25 -4.51 -6.00 28.13
C ALA A 25 -4.83 -4.61 27.55
N GLU A 26 -3.83 -3.78 27.23
CA GLU A 26 -4.04 -2.46 26.58
C GLU A 26 -4.03 -2.55 25.05
N ALA A 27 -3.31 -3.51 24.46
CA ALA A 27 -3.28 -3.70 23.01
C ALA A 27 -4.59 -4.31 22.45
N ALA A 28 -5.29 -5.15 23.21
CA ALA A 28 -6.55 -5.78 22.77
C ALA A 28 -7.74 -4.79 22.62
N PRO A 29 -7.94 -3.82 23.54
CA PRO A 29 -8.97 -2.78 23.39
C PRO A 29 -8.83 -1.92 22.12
N HIS A 30 -7.61 -1.55 21.73
CA HIS A 30 -7.38 -0.77 20.52
C HIS A 30 -7.72 -1.57 19.26
N LYS A 31 -7.42 -2.87 19.21
CA LYS A 31 -7.72 -3.74 18.06
C LYS A 31 -9.22 -3.86 17.81
N GLN A 32 -10.00 -4.15 18.84
CA GLN A 32 -11.47 -4.23 18.69
C GLN A 32 -12.04 -2.87 18.28
N LYS A 33 -11.59 -1.78 18.91
CA LYS A 33 -12.01 -0.42 18.54
C LYS A 33 -11.72 -0.11 17.06
N ASN A 34 -10.53 -0.44 16.57
CA ASN A 34 -10.17 -0.20 15.17
C ASN A 34 -10.94 -1.12 14.22
N MET A 35 -11.23 -2.36 14.63
CA MET A 35 -12.08 -3.27 13.85
C MET A 35 -13.50 -2.70 13.70
N ASP A 36 -14.10 -2.21 14.78
CA ASP A 36 -15.42 -1.57 14.75
C ASP A 36 -15.41 -0.35 13.82
N ARG A 37 -14.36 0.48 13.89
CA ARG A 37 -14.17 1.63 13.00
C ARG A 37 -13.99 1.24 11.54
N ALA A 38 -13.28 0.15 11.26
CA ALA A 38 -13.09 -0.37 9.92
C ALA A 38 -14.44 -0.84 9.34
N ILE A 39 -15.24 -1.55 10.14
CA ILE A 39 -16.59 -1.98 9.77
C ILE A 39 -17.48 -0.77 9.45
N ASP A 40 -17.56 0.22 10.34
CA ASP A 40 -18.39 1.42 10.15
C ASP A 40 -17.97 2.20 8.90
N SER A 41 -16.66 2.39 8.71
CA SER A 41 -16.12 3.10 7.55
C SER A 41 -16.40 2.37 6.25
N TYR A 42 -16.33 1.03 6.26
CA TYR A 42 -16.61 0.18 5.11
C TYR A 42 -18.10 0.14 4.77
N GLN A 43 -18.97 0.12 5.78
CA GLN A 43 -20.42 0.23 5.57
C GLN A 43 -20.79 1.55 4.89
N ALA A 44 -20.16 2.66 5.28
CA ALA A 44 -20.33 3.95 4.61
C ALA A 44 -19.79 3.91 3.17
N LEU A 45 -18.61 3.31 2.94
CA LEU A 45 -18.05 3.10 1.59
C LEU A 45 -19.05 2.37 0.68
N GLN A 46 -19.60 1.24 1.13
CA GLN A 46 -20.57 0.47 0.35
C GLN A 46 -21.90 1.21 0.17
N LYS A 47 -22.39 1.89 1.22
CA LYS A 47 -23.68 2.58 1.17
C LYS A 47 -23.70 3.77 0.19
N TYR A 48 -22.63 4.56 0.16
CA TYR A 48 -22.63 5.85 -0.52
C TYR A 48 -21.93 5.83 -1.89
N PHE A 49 -21.01 4.89 -2.11
CA PHE A 49 -20.22 4.85 -3.33
C PHE A 49 -20.49 3.61 -4.18
N TYR A 50 -20.77 2.44 -3.58
CA TYR A 50 -20.87 1.19 -4.33
C TYR A 50 -22.18 1.09 -5.13
N GLN A 51 -22.07 0.64 -6.38
CA GLN A 51 -23.18 0.38 -7.28
C GLN A 51 -23.29 -1.12 -7.55
N ALA A 52 -24.19 -1.80 -6.83
CA ALA A 52 -24.32 -3.26 -6.88
C ALA A 52 -24.67 -3.81 -8.27
N ASP A 53 -25.48 -3.09 -9.06
CA ASP A 53 -25.92 -3.55 -10.39
C ASP A 53 -24.76 -3.68 -11.39
N THR A 54 -23.74 -2.84 -11.26
CA THR A 54 -22.58 -2.80 -12.17
C THR A 54 -21.29 -3.30 -11.52
N LYS A 55 -21.28 -3.47 -10.20
CA LYS A 55 -20.10 -3.78 -9.40
C LYS A 55 -19.02 -2.69 -9.44
N LEU A 56 -19.42 -1.47 -9.78
CA LEU A 56 -18.56 -0.29 -9.87
C LEU A 56 -18.80 0.66 -8.69
N TYR A 57 -18.01 1.71 -8.60
CA TYR A 57 -18.17 2.77 -7.60
C TYR A 57 -18.43 4.11 -8.26
N HIS A 58 -19.11 5.00 -7.56
CA HIS A 58 -19.06 6.43 -7.83
C HIS A 58 -17.71 7.02 -7.42
N GLU A 59 -17.23 8.03 -8.16
CA GLU A 59 -16.00 8.77 -7.84
C GLU A 59 -16.10 9.54 -6.51
N GLU A 60 -17.29 10.03 -6.18
CA GLU A 60 -17.52 10.94 -5.05
C GLU A 60 -18.97 10.86 -4.53
N TYR A 61 -19.18 11.30 -3.29
CA TYR A 61 -20.49 11.45 -2.67
C TYR A 61 -20.64 12.80 -1.94
N PRO A 62 -21.77 13.54 -2.11
CA PRO A 62 -22.80 13.31 -3.12
C PRO A 62 -22.23 13.40 -4.53
N HIS A 63 -22.75 12.60 -5.45
CA HIS A 63 -22.33 12.69 -6.84
C HIS A 63 -22.86 13.99 -7.47
N ASN A 64 -21.96 14.91 -7.82
CA ASN A 64 -22.32 16.24 -8.33
C ASN A 64 -22.21 16.37 -9.86
N GLY A 65 -22.29 15.25 -10.58
CA GLY A 65 -22.16 15.18 -12.04
C GLY A 65 -20.82 14.61 -12.49
N GLY A 66 -20.57 14.61 -13.80
CA GLY A 66 -19.40 13.97 -14.40
C GLY A 66 -19.63 12.50 -14.71
N ASN A 67 -18.58 11.69 -14.55
CA ASN A 67 -18.62 10.27 -14.88
C ASN A 67 -19.50 9.48 -13.90
N PRO A 68 -20.38 8.58 -14.37
CA PRO A 68 -21.22 7.76 -13.49
C PRO A 68 -20.42 6.77 -12.64
N TYR A 69 -19.21 6.42 -13.09
CA TYR A 69 -18.30 5.48 -12.43
C TYR A 69 -17.00 6.18 -12.04
N SER A 70 -16.26 5.59 -11.13
CA SER A 70 -14.95 6.09 -10.72
C SER A 70 -13.88 5.80 -11.77
N TYR A 71 -12.79 6.57 -11.74
CA TYR A 71 -11.56 6.16 -12.39
C TYR A 71 -10.95 4.94 -11.70
N VAL A 72 -10.01 4.28 -12.38
CA VAL A 72 -9.43 3.01 -11.92
C VAL A 72 -8.55 3.19 -10.68
N TRP A 73 -7.86 4.33 -10.50
CA TRP A 73 -7.13 4.60 -9.26
C TRP A 73 -8.02 4.63 -8.02
N PRO A 74 -9.08 5.46 -7.95
CA PRO A 74 -10.07 5.38 -6.87
C PRO A 74 -10.66 3.98 -6.68
N PHE A 75 -11.01 3.28 -7.77
CA PHE A 75 -11.49 1.90 -7.69
C PHE A 75 -10.46 0.97 -7.03
N SER A 76 -9.18 1.10 -7.40
CA SER A 76 -8.09 0.28 -6.86
C SER A 76 -7.94 0.44 -5.35
N ARG A 77 -8.21 1.62 -4.80
CA ARG A 77 -8.16 1.88 -3.36
C ARG A 77 -9.37 1.30 -2.65
N ALA A 78 -10.56 1.40 -3.24
CA ALA A 78 -11.75 0.74 -2.72
C ALA A 78 -11.61 -0.80 -2.76
N MET A 79 -10.94 -1.33 -3.78
CA MET A 79 -10.54 -2.74 -3.86
C MET A 79 -9.53 -3.10 -2.77
N ALA A 80 -8.49 -2.30 -2.56
CA ALA A 80 -7.51 -2.52 -1.48
C ALA A 80 -8.19 -2.56 -0.10
N ALA A 81 -9.06 -1.59 0.18
CA ALA A 81 -9.89 -1.53 1.39
C ALA A 81 -10.73 -2.80 1.58
N THR A 82 -11.38 -3.29 0.51
CA THR A 82 -12.18 -4.52 0.56
C THR A 82 -11.33 -5.74 0.86
N ILE A 83 -10.14 -5.84 0.25
CA ILE A 83 -9.21 -6.95 0.52
C ILE A 83 -8.67 -6.85 1.97
N ASP A 84 -8.37 -5.65 2.48
CA ASP A 84 -7.98 -5.45 3.88
C ASP A 84 -9.07 -5.93 4.86
N MET A 85 -10.34 -5.59 4.59
CA MET A 85 -11.48 -6.08 5.38
C MET A 85 -11.58 -7.62 5.37
N SER A 86 -11.34 -8.25 4.21
CA SER A 86 -11.37 -9.72 4.09
C SER A 86 -10.29 -10.46 4.88
N GLN A 87 -9.27 -9.73 5.37
CA GLN A 87 -8.17 -10.29 6.16
C GLN A 87 -8.33 -10.06 7.67
N LEU A 88 -9.39 -9.37 8.09
CA LEU A 88 -9.66 -9.16 9.51
C LEU A 88 -9.98 -10.47 10.21
N ASN A 89 -9.33 -10.71 11.36
CA ASN A 89 -9.53 -11.91 12.14
C ASN A 89 -11.01 -12.08 12.54
N LYS A 90 -11.53 -13.30 12.45
CA LYS A 90 -12.92 -13.72 12.75
C LYS A 90 -14.01 -13.22 11.79
N ILE A 91 -13.86 -12.05 11.19
CA ILE A 91 -14.91 -11.45 10.35
C ILE A 91 -14.57 -11.45 8.85
N GLY A 92 -13.30 -11.65 8.47
CA GLY A 92 -12.85 -11.52 7.09
C GLY A 92 -13.62 -12.38 6.08
N GLU A 93 -14.11 -13.55 6.50
CA GLU A 93 -14.91 -14.44 5.65
C GLU A 93 -16.16 -13.76 5.08
N SER A 94 -16.80 -12.84 5.83
CA SER A 94 -18.02 -12.17 5.37
C SER A 94 -17.79 -11.18 4.23
N TYR A 95 -16.53 -10.84 3.92
CA TYR A 95 -16.16 -9.88 2.89
C TYR A 95 -15.61 -10.54 1.61
N LYS A 96 -15.57 -11.88 1.55
CA LYS A 96 -15.03 -12.58 0.36
C LYS A 96 -15.88 -12.36 -0.89
N ASP A 97 -17.20 -12.35 -0.76
CA ASP A 97 -18.09 -12.06 -1.89
C ASP A 97 -17.89 -10.63 -2.41
N ASP A 98 -17.65 -9.67 -1.51
CA ASP A 98 -17.32 -8.30 -1.91
C ASP A 98 -15.99 -8.22 -2.69
N VAL A 99 -14.97 -9.00 -2.29
CA VAL A 99 -13.71 -9.13 -3.03
C VAL A 99 -13.96 -9.69 -4.43
N GLN A 100 -14.82 -10.71 -4.56
CA GLN A 100 -15.21 -11.26 -5.87
C GLN A 100 -15.94 -10.23 -6.73
N ASP A 101 -16.79 -9.41 -6.12
CA ASP A 101 -17.42 -8.29 -6.83
C ASP A 101 -16.38 -7.27 -7.31
N ARG A 102 -15.34 -6.96 -6.53
CA ARG A 102 -14.28 -6.04 -6.96
C ARG A 102 -13.45 -6.63 -8.11
N LEU A 103 -13.16 -7.93 -8.04
CA LEU A 103 -12.49 -8.65 -9.13
C LEU A 103 -13.32 -8.60 -10.41
N GLN A 104 -14.64 -8.71 -10.34
CA GLN A 104 -15.49 -8.58 -11.53
C GLN A 104 -15.59 -7.13 -12.02
N GLY A 105 -15.68 -6.16 -11.10
CA GLY A 105 -15.76 -4.74 -11.45
C GLY A 105 -14.47 -4.23 -12.11
N VAL A 106 -13.29 -4.63 -11.64
CA VAL A 106 -12.02 -4.15 -12.20
C VAL A 106 -11.80 -4.65 -13.63
N GLU A 107 -12.32 -5.81 -14.01
CA GLU A 107 -12.24 -6.31 -15.38
C GLU A 107 -12.93 -5.39 -16.40
N LEU A 108 -13.86 -4.54 -15.97
CA LEU A 108 -14.51 -3.55 -16.83
C LEU A 108 -13.56 -2.41 -17.25
N TYR A 109 -12.38 -2.31 -16.63
CA TYR A 109 -11.31 -1.37 -17.00
C TYR A 109 -10.23 -2.04 -17.86
N TRP A 110 -10.24 -3.38 -18.00
CA TRP A 110 -9.17 -4.13 -18.65
C TRP A 110 -9.16 -3.94 -20.16
N ASN A 111 -8.03 -3.49 -20.69
CA ASN A 111 -7.80 -3.31 -22.11
C ASN A 111 -6.71 -4.27 -22.60
N ASN A 112 -7.14 -5.27 -23.35
CA ASN A 112 -6.30 -6.26 -24.01
C ASN A 112 -6.05 -5.96 -25.50
N GLU A 113 -6.40 -4.76 -25.97
CA GLU A 113 -6.15 -4.31 -27.34
C GLU A 113 -4.78 -3.62 -27.49
N THR A 114 -4.10 -3.36 -26.38
CA THR A 114 -2.71 -2.89 -26.34
C THR A 114 -1.74 -4.03 -26.04
N ASP A 115 -0.47 -3.84 -26.41
CA ASP A 115 0.62 -4.74 -26.06
C ASP A 115 1.77 -3.93 -25.42
N PRO A 116 2.05 -4.10 -24.11
CA PRO A 116 1.37 -4.99 -23.17
C PRO A 116 -0.09 -4.58 -22.86
N PRO A 117 -0.94 -5.52 -22.42
CA PRO A 117 -2.28 -5.19 -21.96
C PRO A 117 -2.23 -4.50 -20.58
N GLY A 118 -3.30 -3.79 -20.22
CA GLY A 118 -3.38 -3.07 -18.95
C GLY A 118 -4.74 -2.46 -18.70
N TYR A 119 -4.98 -1.98 -17.49
CA TYR A 119 -6.20 -1.27 -17.14
C TYR A 119 -6.14 0.17 -17.65
N ASP A 120 -7.19 0.58 -18.35
CA ASP A 120 -7.41 1.97 -18.72
C ASP A 120 -7.84 2.78 -17.49
N SER A 121 -7.59 4.08 -17.51
CA SER A 121 -8.03 5.01 -16.45
C SER A 121 -9.53 4.97 -16.19
N TYR A 122 -10.34 4.65 -17.21
CA TYR A 122 -11.79 4.62 -17.10
C TYR A 122 -12.39 3.34 -17.69
N VAL A 123 -13.63 3.01 -17.28
CA VAL A 123 -14.33 1.80 -17.73
C VAL A 123 -14.51 1.78 -19.25
N ARG A 124 -14.43 0.58 -19.82
CA ARG A 124 -14.56 0.28 -21.24
C ARG A 124 -16.01 -0.05 -21.63
N PRO A 125 -16.31 -0.22 -22.93
CA PRO A 125 -17.65 -0.58 -23.36
C PRO A 125 -18.17 -1.85 -22.65
N PRO A 126 -19.45 -1.91 -22.25
CA PRO A 126 -20.52 -0.96 -22.61
C PRO A 126 -20.67 0.25 -21.68
N PHE A 127 -19.88 0.36 -20.60
CA PHE A 127 -20.10 1.35 -19.54
C PHE A 127 -19.34 2.68 -19.75
N GLY A 128 -18.27 2.65 -20.55
CA GLY A 128 -17.53 3.83 -20.95
C GLY A 128 -16.75 3.59 -22.24
N ASN A 129 -15.74 4.42 -22.49
CA ASN A 129 -14.95 4.38 -23.72
C ASN A 129 -13.48 3.98 -23.49
N GLY A 130 -13.13 3.54 -22.28
CA GLY A 130 -11.73 3.45 -21.85
C GLY A 130 -11.13 4.84 -21.62
N GLY A 131 -9.81 4.88 -21.52
CA GLY A 131 -9.04 6.10 -21.29
C GLY A 131 -7.53 5.81 -21.34
N ASP A 132 -6.72 6.82 -21.05
CA ASP A 132 -5.27 6.68 -21.00
C ASP A 132 -4.86 5.65 -19.93
N LYS A 133 -3.74 4.95 -20.15
CA LYS A 133 -3.15 4.09 -19.12
C LYS A 133 -2.14 4.86 -18.30
N PHE A 134 -2.35 4.85 -16.99
CA PHE A 134 -1.40 5.31 -15.99
C PHE A 134 -0.65 4.11 -15.43
N TYR A 135 0.67 4.19 -15.40
CA TYR A 135 1.50 3.06 -14.97
C TYR A 135 1.31 2.80 -13.47
N ASP A 136 1.29 3.86 -12.66
CA ASP A 136 1.04 3.82 -11.22
C ASP A 136 -0.35 3.23 -10.86
N ASP A 137 -1.41 3.62 -11.57
CA ASP A 137 -2.74 3.02 -11.44
C ASP A 137 -2.71 1.49 -11.57
N ASN A 138 -1.95 1.02 -12.55
CA ASN A 138 -1.76 -0.41 -12.81
C ASN A 138 -0.87 -1.08 -11.74
N HIS A 139 0.12 -0.39 -11.17
CA HIS A 139 0.93 -0.92 -10.07
C HIS A 139 0.08 -1.12 -8.80
N TRP A 140 -0.84 -0.20 -8.49
CA TRP A 140 -1.76 -0.38 -7.34
C TRP A 140 -2.64 -1.61 -7.48
N LEU A 141 -3.14 -1.87 -8.69
CA LEU A 141 -3.88 -3.09 -8.98
C LEU A 141 -3.00 -4.33 -8.90
N ALA A 142 -1.76 -4.29 -9.40
CA ALA A 142 -0.82 -5.40 -9.30
C ALA A 142 -0.57 -5.80 -7.83
N LEU A 143 -0.37 -4.83 -6.94
CA LEU A 143 -0.24 -5.06 -5.50
C LEU A 143 -1.50 -5.71 -4.90
N ASN A 144 -2.70 -5.29 -5.33
CA ASN A 144 -3.95 -5.92 -4.91
C ASN A 144 -4.06 -7.38 -5.40
N PHE A 145 -3.70 -7.66 -6.65
CA PHE A 145 -3.70 -9.02 -7.20
C PHE A 145 -2.71 -9.95 -6.50
N ILE A 146 -1.50 -9.48 -6.22
CA ILE A 146 -0.51 -10.22 -5.44
C ILE A 146 -1.05 -10.55 -4.04
N LYS A 147 -1.71 -9.58 -3.40
CA LYS A 147 -2.33 -9.77 -2.09
C LYS A 147 -3.44 -10.83 -2.12
N ILE A 148 -4.25 -10.84 -3.17
CA ILE A 148 -5.28 -11.86 -3.39
C ILE A 148 -4.63 -13.24 -3.57
N TYR A 149 -3.62 -13.36 -4.43
CA TYR A 149 -2.89 -14.60 -4.64
C TYR A 149 -2.29 -15.13 -3.32
N ASN A 150 -1.58 -14.30 -2.56
CA ASN A 150 -0.98 -14.71 -1.28
C ASN A 150 -2.02 -15.19 -0.25
N THR A 151 -3.26 -14.72 -0.34
CA THR A 151 -4.32 -15.10 0.61
C THR A 151 -5.12 -16.32 0.15
N THR A 152 -5.23 -16.55 -1.16
CA THR A 152 -6.19 -17.51 -1.75
C THR A 152 -5.57 -18.60 -2.61
N GLY A 153 -4.35 -18.38 -3.11
CA GLY A 153 -3.71 -19.21 -4.14
C GLY A 153 -4.30 -19.00 -5.54
N ASP A 154 -5.02 -17.90 -5.81
CA ASP A 154 -5.62 -17.64 -7.12
C ASP A 154 -4.56 -17.32 -8.19
N GLU A 155 -4.25 -18.32 -9.02
CA GLU A 155 -3.31 -18.22 -10.14
C GLU A 155 -3.72 -17.18 -11.19
N ALA A 156 -5.01 -16.89 -11.37
CA ALA A 156 -5.43 -15.84 -12.30
C ALA A 156 -5.01 -14.45 -11.79
N ALA A 157 -5.10 -14.22 -10.47
CA ALA A 157 -4.60 -13.01 -9.85
C ALA A 157 -3.07 -12.89 -10.00
N LEU A 158 -2.31 -13.98 -9.76
CA LEU A 158 -0.86 -13.97 -9.98
C LEU A 158 -0.50 -13.63 -11.43
N ASN A 159 -1.16 -14.27 -12.40
CA ASN A 159 -0.91 -14.00 -13.81
C ASN A 159 -1.26 -12.56 -14.20
N ARG A 160 -2.33 -11.98 -13.64
CA ARG A 160 -2.66 -10.57 -13.85
C ARG A 160 -1.56 -9.65 -13.31
N ALA A 161 -1.06 -9.92 -12.11
CA ALA A 161 0.05 -9.13 -11.54
C ALA A 161 1.31 -9.17 -12.41
N LYS A 162 1.64 -10.33 -13.00
CA LYS A 162 2.77 -10.45 -13.94
C LYS A 162 2.58 -9.59 -15.19
N GLN A 163 1.39 -9.61 -15.80
CA GLN A 163 1.08 -8.76 -16.96
C GLN A 163 1.22 -7.27 -16.65
N LEU A 164 0.80 -6.84 -15.46
CA LEU A 164 0.94 -5.46 -15.02
C LEU A 164 2.39 -5.07 -14.73
N PHE A 165 3.22 -6.02 -14.32
CA PHE A 165 4.66 -5.80 -14.21
C PHE A 165 5.32 -5.66 -15.58
N ASP A 166 4.91 -6.45 -16.58
CA ASP A 166 5.37 -6.28 -17.96
C ASP A 166 5.02 -4.89 -18.50
N LEU A 167 3.83 -4.38 -18.16
CA LEU A 167 3.42 -3.00 -18.47
C LEU A 167 4.33 -1.96 -17.78
N ALA A 168 4.69 -2.17 -16.52
CA ALA A 168 5.64 -1.30 -15.81
C ALA A 168 7.00 -1.24 -16.50
N VAL A 169 7.51 -2.39 -16.93
CA VAL A 169 8.77 -2.53 -17.67
C VAL A 169 8.68 -1.84 -19.03
N TYR A 170 7.55 -1.97 -19.73
CA TYR A 170 7.29 -1.26 -20.98
C TYR A 170 7.31 0.26 -20.81
N GLY A 171 6.85 0.78 -19.67
CA GLY A 171 6.87 2.21 -19.35
C GLY A 171 8.24 2.80 -19.05
N TRP A 172 9.29 1.98 -18.99
CA TRP A 172 10.65 2.45 -18.74
C TRP A 172 11.19 3.31 -19.91
N ASP A 173 11.65 4.52 -19.59
CA ASP A 173 12.33 5.40 -20.52
C ASP A 173 13.71 4.83 -20.91
N ASN A 174 13.85 4.42 -22.17
CA ASN A 174 15.10 3.88 -22.71
C ASN A 174 15.96 4.92 -23.45
N ASP A 175 15.54 6.18 -23.52
CA ASP A 175 16.32 7.23 -24.15
C ASP A 175 17.38 7.78 -23.19
N SER A 176 18.64 7.40 -23.44
CA SER A 176 19.77 7.84 -22.63
C SER A 176 20.13 9.33 -22.76
N SER A 177 19.50 10.05 -23.70
CA SER A 177 19.71 11.49 -23.87
C SER A 177 18.87 12.34 -22.91
N HIS A 178 17.80 11.78 -22.35
CA HIS A 178 16.97 12.48 -21.38
C HIS A 178 17.72 12.74 -20.07
N PRO A 179 17.43 13.86 -19.38
CA PRO A 179 17.95 14.09 -18.03
C PRO A 179 17.46 12.96 -17.13
N CYS A 180 18.33 12.52 -16.20
CA CYS A 180 18.03 11.37 -15.35
C CYS A 180 17.60 10.14 -16.18
N ALA A 181 18.43 9.74 -17.15
CA ALA A 181 18.14 8.63 -18.07
C ALA A 181 17.56 7.39 -17.34
N GLY A 182 16.47 6.84 -17.88
CA GLY A 182 15.67 5.83 -17.19
C GLY A 182 14.42 6.41 -16.53
N GLY A 183 13.77 5.59 -15.71
CA GLY A 183 12.55 5.93 -15.00
C GLY A 183 11.30 5.53 -15.78
N VAL A 184 10.31 4.99 -15.07
CA VAL A 184 8.99 4.70 -15.64
C VAL A 184 8.22 6.01 -15.83
N PHE A 185 7.66 6.22 -17.02
CA PHE A 185 6.75 7.32 -17.30
C PHE A 185 5.50 7.24 -16.41
N TRP A 186 4.83 8.38 -16.22
CA TRP A 186 3.58 8.40 -15.45
C TRP A 186 2.41 7.79 -16.21
N THR A 187 2.28 8.16 -17.48
CA THR A 187 1.17 7.76 -18.33
C THR A 187 1.67 7.44 -19.74
N GLN A 188 0.89 6.65 -20.48
CA GLN A 188 1.07 6.47 -21.93
C GLN A 188 0.54 7.65 -22.74
N ALA A 189 -0.18 8.56 -22.08
CA ALA A 189 -0.79 9.69 -22.76
C ALA A 189 0.25 10.72 -23.23
N PRO A 190 0.12 11.27 -24.45
CA PRO A 190 1.13 12.16 -25.03
C PRO A 190 1.23 13.53 -24.36
N TRP A 191 0.32 13.86 -23.42
CA TRP A 191 0.27 15.16 -22.76
C TRP A 191 1.16 15.25 -21.51
N SER A 192 1.68 14.13 -21.00
CA SER A 192 2.70 14.10 -19.95
C SER A 192 3.83 13.17 -20.37
N ASN A 193 5.05 13.60 -20.09
CA ASN A 193 6.25 12.78 -20.23
C ASN A 193 7.00 12.72 -18.89
N ASP A 194 6.27 12.90 -17.79
CA ASP A 194 6.84 12.92 -16.45
C ASP A 194 7.26 11.51 -16.06
N ARG A 195 8.40 11.42 -15.36
CA ARG A 195 8.88 10.20 -14.73
C ARG A 195 8.85 10.42 -13.23
N ASN A 196 8.05 9.62 -12.54
CA ASN A 196 7.62 9.91 -11.17
C ASN A 196 8.22 8.89 -10.18
N THR A 197 8.43 9.30 -8.94
CA THR A 197 8.70 8.37 -7.84
C THR A 197 7.61 7.30 -7.76
N ILE A 198 6.33 7.69 -7.93
CA ILE A 198 5.19 6.79 -7.82
C ILE A 198 5.01 5.83 -9.01
N SER A 199 5.62 6.11 -10.16
CA SER A 199 5.64 5.16 -11.28
C SER A 199 6.74 4.11 -11.11
N ASN A 200 7.75 4.38 -10.29
CA ASN A 200 8.94 3.53 -10.17
C ASN A 200 8.94 2.70 -8.89
N ALA A 201 8.73 3.33 -7.73
CA ALA A 201 8.85 2.65 -6.44
C ALA A 201 7.77 1.57 -6.21
N PRO A 202 6.48 1.80 -6.50
CA PRO A 202 5.46 0.75 -6.44
C PRO A 202 5.71 -0.38 -7.45
N ALA A 203 6.24 -0.07 -8.64
CA ALA A 203 6.63 -1.11 -9.61
C ALA A 203 7.77 -1.98 -9.06
N ALA A 204 8.73 -1.38 -8.35
CA ALA A 204 9.76 -2.12 -7.65
C ALA A 204 9.18 -3.02 -6.54
N GLU A 205 8.21 -2.55 -5.76
CA GLU A 205 7.48 -3.39 -4.79
C GLU A 205 6.78 -4.58 -5.47
N VAL A 206 6.06 -4.34 -6.58
CA VAL A 206 5.41 -5.40 -7.37
C VAL A 206 6.42 -6.46 -7.81
N GLY A 207 7.54 -6.06 -8.40
CA GLY A 207 8.56 -7.01 -8.85
C GLY A 207 9.23 -7.76 -7.68
N LEU A 208 9.47 -7.12 -6.54
CA LEU A 208 10.08 -7.81 -5.39
C LEU A 208 9.14 -8.89 -4.82
N LEU A 209 7.85 -8.59 -4.76
CA LEU A 209 6.84 -9.56 -4.35
C LEU A 209 6.71 -10.70 -5.37
N LEU A 210 6.76 -10.41 -6.68
CA LEU A 210 6.76 -11.44 -7.72
C LEU A 210 8.03 -12.30 -7.68
N TYR A 211 9.19 -11.71 -7.39
CA TYR A 211 10.44 -12.43 -7.18
C TYR A 211 10.32 -13.40 -6.00
N GLU A 212 9.74 -12.95 -4.88
CA GLU A 212 9.55 -13.83 -3.73
C GLU A 212 8.61 -15.01 -4.02
N ILE A 213 7.56 -14.78 -4.82
CA ILE A 213 6.61 -15.83 -5.21
C ILE A 213 7.24 -16.83 -6.19
N THR A 214 8.03 -16.34 -7.16
CA THR A 214 8.44 -17.13 -8.34
C THR A 214 9.90 -17.58 -8.31
N GLY A 215 10.76 -16.86 -7.59
CA GLY A 215 12.23 -16.99 -7.66
C GLY A 215 12.85 -16.49 -8.97
N ASP A 216 12.08 -15.84 -9.86
CA ASP A 216 12.58 -15.40 -11.17
C ASP A 216 13.36 -14.08 -11.05
N GLN A 217 14.66 -14.15 -11.34
CA GLN A 217 15.59 -13.02 -11.26
C GLN A 217 15.17 -11.83 -12.13
N TYR A 218 14.39 -12.04 -13.19
CA TYR A 218 13.83 -10.96 -14.01
C TYR A 218 13.14 -9.89 -13.16
N TYR A 219 12.32 -10.30 -12.19
CA TYR A 219 11.59 -9.37 -11.35
C TYR A 219 12.52 -8.60 -10.40
N LEU A 220 13.50 -9.28 -9.79
CA LEU A 220 14.47 -8.66 -8.89
C LEU A 220 15.34 -7.62 -9.61
N ASP A 221 15.82 -7.95 -10.82
CA ASP A 221 16.68 -7.07 -11.61
C ASP A 221 15.96 -5.79 -12.05
N TRP A 222 14.71 -5.92 -12.52
CA TRP A 222 13.89 -4.77 -12.90
C TRP A 222 13.48 -3.92 -11.70
N SER A 223 13.08 -4.56 -10.58
CA SER A 223 12.82 -3.84 -9.34
C SER A 223 14.04 -3.03 -8.91
N LYS A 224 15.24 -3.63 -8.98
CA LYS A 224 16.48 -2.93 -8.61
C LYS A 224 16.73 -1.74 -9.52
N LYS A 225 16.53 -1.89 -10.82
CA LYS A 225 16.68 -0.80 -11.80
C LYS A 225 15.76 0.39 -11.50
N MET A 226 14.48 0.12 -11.22
CA MET A 226 13.50 1.17 -10.90
C MET A 226 13.77 1.84 -9.55
N TYR A 227 14.10 1.06 -8.53
CA TYR A 227 14.46 1.55 -7.20
C TYR A 227 15.74 2.41 -7.21
N ASP A 228 16.79 1.94 -7.88
CA ASP A 228 18.06 2.67 -7.96
C ASP A 228 17.88 4.00 -8.71
N TRP A 229 17.03 4.05 -9.73
CA TRP A 229 16.71 5.30 -10.44
C TRP A 229 16.06 6.35 -9.52
N VAL A 230 15.08 5.96 -8.70
CA VAL A 230 14.47 6.88 -7.73
C VAL A 230 15.52 7.39 -6.74
N ASN A 231 16.41 6.51 -6.26
CA ASN A 231 17.51 6.92 -5.38
C ASN A 231 18.51 7.87 -6.04
N SER A 232 18.81 7.70 -7.34
CA SER A 232 19.76 8.56 -8.04
C SER A 232 19.17 9.90 -8.44
N CYS A 233 17.87 9.93 -8.77
CA CYS A 233 17.26 11.06 -9.47
C CYS A 233 16.30 11.86 -8.58
N MET A 234 15.58 11.19 -7.67
CA MET A 234 14.51 11.80 -6.88
C MET A 234 14.85 11.98 -5.40
N LEU A 235 15.93 11.37 -4.90
CA LEU A 235 16.38 11.54 -3.52
C LEU A 235 16.83 12.98 -3.28
N ALA A 236 16.14 13.67 -2.38
CA ALA A 236 16.44 15.04 -1.99
C ALA A 236 17.54 15.10 -0.93
N PRO A 237 18.22 16.25 -0.75
CA PRO A 237 19.28 16.41 0.24
C PRO A 237 18.88 16.15 1.70
N ASN A 238 17.58 16.26 2.03
CA ASN A 238 17.07 15.94 3.37
C ASN A 238 16.79 14.43 3.57
N GLY A 239 17.04 13.60 2.56
CA GLY A 239 16.82 12.15 2.60
C GLY A 239 15.38 11.71 2.37
N LEU A 240 14.51 12.61 1.90
CA LEU A 240 13.16 12.29 1.40
C LEU A 240 13.14 12.37 -0.13
N TYR A 241 12.09 11.90 -0.76
CA TYR A 241 11.96 11.79 -2.22
C TYR A 241 11.03 12.87 -2.79
N TRP A 242 11.52 13.52 -3.85
CA TRP A 242 10.75 14.42 -4.70
C TRP A 242 9.71 13.67 -5.55
N ASP A 243 8.85 14.42 -6.23
CA ASP A 243 7.69 13.85 -6.90
C ASP A 243 8.01 13.30 -8.28
N HIS A 244 8.48 14.17 -9.18
CA HIS A 244 8.74 13.81 -10.57
C HIS A 244 9.74 14.73 -11.26
N ILE A 245 10.20 14.28 -12.44
CA ILE A 245 11.00 15.05 -13.39
C ILE A 245 10.38 14.97 -14.79
N ASP A 246 10.33 16.10 -15.49
CA ASP A 246 9.94 16.15 -16.91
C ASP A 246 11.12 15.78 -17.84
N LEU A 247 10.93 15.90 -19.16
CA LEU A 247 11.99 15.65 -20.15
C LEU A 247 12.97 16.82 -20.30
N GLU A 248 12.60 18.01 -19.83
CA GLU A 248 13.45 19.20 -19.76
C GLU A 248 14.40 19.18 -18.55
N GLY A 249 14.17 18.27 -17.60
CA GLY A 249 14.98 18.10 -16.39
C GLY A 249 14.49 18.95 -15.21
N THR A 250 13.29 19.51 -15.29
CA THR A 250 12.64 20.23 -14.20
C THR A 250 12.11 19.24 -13.18
N ILE A 251 12.63 19.32 -11.95
CA ILE A 251 12.16 18.48 -10.85
C ILE A 251 11.06 19.20 -10.08
N ASN A 252 9.90 18.55 -9.96
CA ASN A 252 8.90 18.91 -8.97
C ASN A 252 9.31 18.38 -7.59
N LYS A 253 9.68 19.31 -6.71
CA LYS A 253 10.28 19.00 -5.41
C LYS A 253 9.26 18.74 -4.29
N ARG A 254 7.97 18.60 -4.60
CA ARG A 254 6.96 18.27 -3.59
C ARG A 254 7.29 16.90 -2.97
N GLN A 255 7.26 16.83 -1.64
CA GLN A 255 7.53 15.61 -0.89
C GLN A 255 6.20 15.14 -0.31
N TRP A 256 5.59 14.16 -0.95
CA TRP A 256 4.33 13.55 -0.52
C TRP A 256 4.58 12.30 0.33
N THR A 257 3.73 12.05 1.33
CA THR A 257 3.88 10.90 2.26
C THR A 257 3.99 9.57 1.53
N TYR A 258 3.17 9.33 0.51
CA TYR A 258 3.17 8.07 -0.24
C TYR A 258 4.49 7.76 -0.95
N ASN A 259 5.18 8.74 -1.53
CA ASN A 259 6.49 8.58 -2.18
C ASN A 259 7.54 8.07 -1.18
N GLN A 260 7.45 8.56 0.06
CA GLN A 260 8.34 8.13 1.13
C GLN A 260 7.99 6.70 1.56
N GLY A 261 6.69 6.42 1.67
CA GLY A 261 6.16 5.10 1.99
C GLY A 261 6.66 4.02 1.04
N VAL A 262 6.51 4.21 -0.26
CA VAL A 262 6.85 3.16 -1.23
C VAL A 262 8.35 2.96 -1.41
N MET A 263 9.16 4.00 -1.20
CA MET A 263 10.62 3.82 -1.16
C MET A 263 11.08 3.10 0.11
N LEU A 264 10.43 3.37 1.25
CA LEU A 264 10.63 2.60 2.48
C LEU A 264 10.21 1.15 2.27
N GLY A 265 9.02 0.91 1.71
CA GLY A 265 8.48 -0.43 1.44
C GLY A 265 9.37 -1.26 0.52
N ALA A 266 9.77 -0.69 -0.62
CA ALA A 266 10.73 -1.31 -1.52
C ALA A 266 12.05 -1.65 -0.82
N SER A 267 12.56 -0.76 0.06
CA SER A 267 13.78 -1.03 0.84
C SER A 267 13.59 -2.23 1.77
N VAL A 268 12.46 -2.34 2.47
CA VAL A 268 12.17 -3.53 3.30
C VAL A 268 12.09 -4.81 2.46
N LEU A 269 11.46 -4.75 1.30
CA LEU A 269 11.34 -5.90 0.40
C LEU A 269 12.69 -6.32 -0.19
N PHE A 270 13.59 -5.39 -0.51
CA PHE A 270 14.96 -5.74 -0.90
C PHE A 270 15.73 -6.41 0.24
N TYR A 271 15.58 -5.92 1.48
CA TYR A 271 16.17 -6.58 2.64
C TYR A 271 15.66 -8.01 2.77
N LYS A 272 14.34 -8.24 2.67
CA LYS A 272 13.76 -9.59 2.70
C LYS A 272 14.28 -10.48 1.56
N ALA A 273 14.39 -9.94 0.34
CA ALA A 273 14.82 -10.69 -0.83
C ALA A 273 16.32 -11.06 -0.83
N THR A 274 17.17 -10.22 -0.20
CA THR A 274 18.64 -10.32 -0.34
C THR A 274 19.38 -10.62 0.96
N GLY A 275 18.78 -10.31 2.11
CA GLY A 275 19.44 -10.31 3.42
C GLY A 275 20.45 -9.17 3.62
N ASP A 276 20.57 -8.22 2.67
CA ASP A 276 21.51 -7.11 2.76
C ASP A 276 20.96 -6.02 3.71
N LEU A 277 21.61 -5.90 4.86
CA LEU A 277 21.25 -4.97 5.94
C LEU A 277 21.25 -3.50 5.51
N THR A 278 21.96 -3.13 4.43
CA THR A 278 21.98 -1.74 3.95
C THR A 278 20.62 -1.28 3.45
N TYR A 279 19.75 -2.19 2.99
CA TYR A 279 18.37 -1.85 2.64
C TYR A 279 17.49 -1.66 3.88
N LEU A 280 17.72 -2.44 4.95
CA LEU A 280 17.01 -2.25 6.21
C LEU A 280 17.39 -0.91 6.86
N GLU A 281 18.69 -0.60 6.94
CA GLU A 281 19.19 0.68 7.45
C GLU A 281 18.60 1.87 6.66
N ARG A 282 18.46 1.73 5.33
CA ARG A 282 17.81 2.75 4.52
C ARG A 282 16.31 2.87 4.79
N ALA A 283 15.61 1.75 4.96
CA ALA A 283 14.18 1.78 5.30
C ALA A 283 13.95 2.51 6.63
N GLU A 284 14.79 2.26 7.63
CA GLU A 284 14.77 2.92 8.93
C GLU A 284 15.08 4.42 8.82
N ASP A 285 16.11 4.80 8.06
CA ASP A 285 16.46 6.20 7.81
C ASP A 285 15.34 6.99 7.10
N ILE A 286 14.69 6.38 6.09
CA ILE A 286 13.52 6.99 5.43
C ILE A 286 12.38 7.16 6.44
N ALA A 287 12.11 6.14 7.27
CA ALA A 287 11.04 6.19 8.27
C ALA A 287 11.28 7.33 9.26
N ASP A 288 12.48 7.42 9.83
CA ASP A 288 12.83 8.42 10.84
C ASP A 288 12.70 9.85 10.27
N LYS A 289 13.25 10.09 9.07
CA LYS A 289 13.14 11.38 8.39
C LYS A 289 11.71 11.73 8.02
N ALA A 290 10.92 10.75 7.58
CA ALA A 290 9.52 10.99 7.23
C ALA A 290 8.69 11.30 8.49
N LEU A 291 8.88 10.57 9.58
CA LEU A 291 8.20 10.84 10.86
C LEU A 291 8.56 12.22 11.41
N GLU A 292 9.83 12.63 11.33
CA GLU A 292 10.25 13.98 11.72
C GLU A 292 9.59 15.04 10.82
N TYR A 293 9.62 14.84 9.51
CA TYR A 293 9.14 15.83 8.55
C TYR A 293 7.61 16.00 8.57
N TYR A 294 6.87 14.90 8.64
CA TYR A 294 5.39 14.91 8.65
C TYR A 294 4.79 15.00 10.05
N GLY A 295 5.61 14.89 11.10
CA GLY A 295 5.18 15.04 12.48
C GLY A 295 4.33 16.30 12.72
N GLY A 296 3.33 16.18 13.58
CA GLY A 296 2.40 17.28 13.88
C GLY A 296 1.39 17.53 12.76
N SER A 297 1.17 18.81 12.41
CA SER A 297 0.09 19.20 11.49
C SER A 297 0.39 18.90 10.02
N ARG A 298 1.66 18.66 9.63
CA ARG A 298 2.01 18.47 8.21
C ARG A 298 1.41 17.19 7.63
N LEU A 299 1.32 16.12 8.41
CA LEU A 299 0.65 14.88 8.00
C LEU A 299 -0.79 15.11 7.52
N TYR A 300 -1.51 16.06 8.14
CA TYR A 300 -2.90 16.40 7.80
C TYR A 300 -3.02 17.32 6.58
N SER A 301 -1.91 17.85 6.07
CA SER A 301 -1.89 18.60 4.82
C SER A 301 -1.79 17.70 3.58
N ASP A 302 -1.40 16.43 3.77
CA ASP A 302 -1.39 15.43 2.72
C ASP A 302 -2.72 14.65 2.75
N PRO A 303 -3.24 14.25 1.58
CA PRO A 303 -4.51 13.52 1.50
C PRO A 303 -4.47 12.17 2.24
N PRO A 304 -5.58 11.72 2.84
CA PRO A 304 -5.62 10.46 3.60
C PRO A 304 -5.18 9.24 2.80
N TYR A 305 -5.45 9.19 1.49
CA TYR A 305 -5.04 8.06 0.63
C TYR A 305 -3.53 7.99 0.41
N PHE A 306 -2.81 9.12 0.46
CA PHE A 306 -1.34 9.09 0.48
C PHE A 306 -0.83 8.60 1.83
N ASN A 307 -1.47 9.04 2.92
CA ASN A 307 -1.12 8.60 4.27
C ASN A 307 -1.39 7.11 4.47
N ALA A 308 -2.48 6.54 3.91
CA ALA A 308 -2.76 5.12 3.97
C ALA A 308 -1.64 4.27 3.34
N ILE A 309 -1.15 4.67 2.17
CA ILE A 309 -0.01 4.01 1.49
C ILE A 309 1.27 4.14 2.35
N PHE A 310 1.51 5.33 2.92
CA PHE A 310 2.65 5.55 3.81
C PHE A 310 2.61 4.66 5.05
N PHE A 311 1.47 4.60 5.75
CA PHE A 311 1.31 3.79 6.95
C PHE A 311 1.44 2.29 6.69
N LYS A 312 0.88 1.80 5.58
CA LYS A 312 1.00 0.39 5.19
C LYS A 312 2.47 -0.02 5.06
N ASN A 313 3.30 0.85 4.48
CA ASN A 313 4.73 0.59 4.33
C ASN A 313 5.50 0.75 5.65
N LEU A 314 5.12 1.70 6.51
CA LEU A 314 5.65 1.76 7.88
C LEU A 314 5.35 0.47 8.68
N GLN A 315 4.17 -0.13 8.50
CA GLN A 315 3.84 -1.42 9.13
C GLN A 315 4.62 -2.59 8.50
N LEU A 316 4.94 -2.53 7.21
CA LEU A 316 5.86 -3.49 6.60
C LEU A 316 7.24 -3.41 7.27
N LEU A 317 7.77 -2.21 7.55
CA LEU A 317 9.00 -2.06 8.34
C LEU A 317 8.83 -2.55 9.80
N GLU A 318 7.71 -2.24 10.46
CA GLU A 318 7.38 -2.75 11.81
C GLU A 318 7.44 -4.28 11.87
N SER A 319 7.03 -4.97 10.80
CA SER A 319 7.07 -6.45 10.75
C SER A 319 8.48 -7.03 10.84
N VAL A 320 9.50 -6.24 10.48
CA VAL A 320 10.91 -6.67 10.46
C VAL A 320 11.67 -6.16 11.69
N ASN A 321 11.54 -4.89 12.04
CA ASN A 321 12.30 -4.29 13.14
C ASN A 321 11.55 -4.19 14.47
N HIS A 322 10.26 -4.53 14.48
CA HIS A 322 9.37 -4.52 15.65
C HIS A 322 9.26 -3.16 16.36
N ASN A 323 9.58 -2.05 15.68
CA ASN A 323 9.48 -0.71 16.25
C ASN A 323 8.03 -0.22 16.25
N GLN A 324 7.40 -0.29 17.43
CA GLN A 324 5.99 0.10 17.63
C GLN A 324 5.72 1.61 17.45
N THR A 325 6.74 2.45 17.25
CA THR A 325 6.56 3.90 17.02
C THR A 325 5.70 4.15 15.78
N TYR A 326 5.87 3.34 14.74
CA TYR A 326 5.12 3.42 13.48
C TYR A 326 3.62 3.25 13.68
N ARG A 327 3.22 2.19 14.38
CA ARG A 327 1.82 1.91 14.69
C ARG A 327 1.21 2.97 15.61
N LYS A 328 1.97 3.49 16.58
CA LYS A 328 1.52 4.60 17.43
C LYS A 328 1.28 5.88 16.62
N PHE A 329 2.15 6.17 15.66
CA PHE A 329 2.00 7.32 14.76
C PHE A 329 0.74 7.20 13.89
N MET A 330 0.53 6.02 13.28
CA MET A 330 -0.69 5.70 12.53
C MET A 330 -1.95 5.76 13.40
N GLN A 331 -1.92 5.21 14.61
CA GLN A 331 -3.05 5.22 15.55
C GLN A 331 -3.44 6.65 15.95
N ALA A 332 -2.47 7.54 16.17
CA ALA A 332 -2.74 8.94 16.51
C ALA A 332 -3.47 9.66 15.38
N TYR A 333 -3.03 9.48 14.12
CA TYR A 333 -3.73 10.01 12.95
C TYR A 333 -5.15 9.45 12.83
N ALA A 334 -5.30 8.13 12.98
CA ALA A 334 -6.57 7.45 12.86
C ALA A 334 -7.58 7.88 13.96
N ASP A 335 -7.09 8.13 15.18
CA ASP A 335 -7.91 8.65 16.28
C ASP A 335 -8.35 10.10 16.05
N GLU A 336 -7.49 10.96 15.51
CA GLU A 336 -7.81 12.34 15.15
C GLU A 336 -8.88 12.37 14.05
N MET A 337 -8.65 11.67 12.93
CA MET A 337 -9.61 11.59 11.82
C MET A 337 -10.99 11.09 12.26
N TRP A 338 -11.02 10.12 13.18
CA TRP A 338 -12.28 9.60 13.73
C TRP A 338 -13.03 10.65 14.56
N GLN A 339 -12.31 11.49 15.29
CA GLN A 339 -12.89 12.45 16.23
C GLN A 339 -13.29 13.77 15.57
N THR A 340 -12.53 14.21 14.57
CA THR A 340 -12.65 15.58 14.04
C THR A 340 -13.10 15.65 12.58
N VAL A 341 -12.98 14.56 11.81
CA VAL A 341 -13.31 14.55 10.37
C VAL A 341 -14.51 13.67 10.04
N ARG A 342 -14.70 12.55 10.75
CA ARG A 342 -15.84 11.66 10.53
C ARG A 342 -17.16 12.36 10.88
N ASP A 343 -18.08 12.38 9.93
CA ASP A 343 -19.48 12.70 10.19
C ASP A 343 -20.15 11.51 10.90
N PRO A 344 -20.68 11.68 12.13
CA PRO A 344 -21.28 10.59 12.88
C PRO A 344 -22.61 10.08 12.33
N GLU A 345 -23.33 10.86 11.54
CA GLU A 345 -24.62 10.48 10.95
C GLU A 345 -24.44 9.63 9.69
N THR A 346 -23.48 10.00 8.85
CA THR A 346 -23.21 9.30 7.59
C THR A 346 -22.07 8.28 7.70
N GLY A 347 -21.15 8.46 8.63
CA GLY A 347 -19.91 7.67 8.71
C GLY A 347 -18.86 8.05 7.66
N LEU A 348 -19.10 9.12 6.89
CA LEU A 348 -18.17 9.61 5.87
C LEU A 348 -17.08 10.50 6.49
N PHE A 349 -15.89 10.48 5.90
CA PHE A 349 -14.79 11.36 6.31
C PHE A 349 -14.78 12.64 5.46
N GLN A 350 -15.51 13.66 5.94
CA GLN A 350 -15.70 14.92 5.24
C GLN A 350 -14.57 15.91 5.57
N LEU A 351 -13.49 15.90 4.80
CA LEU A 351 -12.34 16.80 5.04
C LEU A 351 -12.65 18.28 4.78
N ASP A 352 -13.54 18.58 3.85
CA ASP A 352 -13.99 19.94 3.57
C ASP A 352 -15.51 19.93 3.35
N PRO A 353 -16.31 20.59 4.21
CA PRO A 353 -17.77 20.55 4.14
C PRO A 353 -18.36 21.17 2.86
N ASN A 354 -17.54 21.84 2.04
CA ASN A 354 -17.99 22.52 0.81
C ASN A 354 -17.81 21.69 -0.46
N ARG A 355 -17.29 20.45 -0.37
CA ARG A 355 -17.13 19.55 -1.51
C ARG A 355 -17.61 18.15 -1.20
N SER A 356 -17.75 17.34 -2.24
CA SER A 356 -18.01 15.91 -2.08
C SER A 356 -16.83 15.19 -1.43
N VAL A 357 -17.14 14.13 -0.69
CA VAL A 357 -16.17 13.15 -0.22
C VAL A 357 -15.77 12.29 -1.40
N SER A 358 -14.48 12.17 -1.66
CA SER A 358 -14.00 11.30 -2.74
C SER A 358 -13.95 9.83 -2.29
N LEU A 359 -14.07 8.92 -3.26
CA LEU A 359 -13.91 7.50 -3.04
C LEU A 359 -12.54 7.16 -2.43
N LEU A 360 -11.49 7.88 -2.85
CA LEU A 360 -10.14 7.74 -2.33
C LEU A 360 -10.08 8.03 -0.82
N GLU A 361 -10.72 9.10 -0.36
CA GLU A 361 -10.72 9.50 1.05
C GLU A 361 -11.41 8.48 1.94
N GLN A 362 -12.61 8.03 1.53
CA GLN A 362 -13.35 7.04 2.30
C GLN A 362 -12.60 5.70 2.31
N SER A 363 -12.08 5.26 1.17
CA SER A 363 -11.33 4.00 1.05
C SER A 363 -10.08 4.00 1.92
N ALA A 364 -9.33 5.12 1.93
CA ALA A 364 -8.13 5.26 2.74
C ALA A 364 -8.40 5.05 4.23
N MET A 365 -9.53 5.57 4.74
CA MET A 365 -9.86 5.41 6.15
C MET A 365 -10.24 3.96 6.49
N VAL A 366 -10.93 3.25 5.58
CA VAL A 366 -11.15 1.80 5.74
C VAL A 366 -9.81 1.06 5.83
N GLU A 367 -8.90 1.31 4.90
CA GLU A 367 -7.56 0.70 4.90
C GLU A 367 -6.85 0.97 6.23
N ILE A 368 -6.80 2.24 6.67
CA ILE A 368 -6.12 2.62 7.92
C ILE A 368 -6.68 1.86 9.14
N TYR A 369 -8.01 1.84 9.32
CA TYR A 369 -8.58 1.15 10.47
C TYR A 369 -8.45 -0.38 10.38
N ALA A 370 -8.60 -0.96 9.19
CA ALA A 370 -8.43 -2.39 8.99
C ALA A 370 -6.99 -2.84 9.29
N ASN A 371 -6.00 -2.09 8.79
CA ASN A 371 -4.58 -2.34 9.07
C ASN A 371 -4.20 -2.13 10.56
N LEU A 372 -4.86 -1.21 11.26
CA LEU A 372 -4.66 -1.04 12.71
C LEU A 372 -5.35 -2.15 13.54
N ALA A 373 -6.34 -2.84 12.98
CA ALA A 373 -7.02 -3.95 13.63
C ALA A 373 -6.25 -5.28 13.53
N THR A 374 -5.22 -5.39 12.67
CA THR A 374 -4.35 -6.57 12.54
C THR A 374 -3.06 -6.43 13.36
N GLU A 375 -2.54 -7.55 13.89
CA GLU A 375 -1.27 -7.58 14.63
C GLU A 375 -0.06 -7.57 13.71
N GLU A 376 -0.13 -8.32 12.62
CA GLU A 376 0.91 -8.40 11.60
C GLU A 376 0.60 -7.44 10.46
N SER A 377 1.66 -7.00 9.75
CA SER A 377 1.48 -6.28 8.49
C SER A 377 0.62 -7.12 7.55
N ILE A 378 -0.32 -6.48 6.86
CA ILE A 378 -1.13 -7.17 5.86
C ILE A 378 -0.26 -7.56 4.63
N LEU A 379 0.93 -6.98 4.51
CA LEU A 379 1.99 -7.40 3.58
C LEU A 379 2.91 -8.48 4.18
N ASN A 380 2.57 -9.11 5.31
CA ASN A 380 3.46 -10.10 5.93
C ASN A 380 3.48 -11.39 5.09
N ILE A 381 4.62 -11.62 4.44
CA ILE A 381 4.88 -12.68 3.47
C ILE A 381 5.44 -13.94 4.15
N ASP A 382 5.71 -13.86 5.45
CA ASP A 382 6.32 -14.94 6.24
C ASP A 382 5.33 -16.07 6.63
N LYS A 383 4.14 -16.12 6.02
CA LYS A 383 3.24 -17.28 6.13
C LYS A 383 3.71 -18.42 5.19
N LYS A 384 4.82 -19.06 5.56
CA LYS A 384 5.15 -20.42 5.10
C LYS A 384 5.11 -21.41 6.26
#